data_AF-A0A2V8JYW2-F1
#
_entry.id   AF-A0A2V8JYW2-F1
#
_cell.length_a   1.000
_cell.length_b   1.000
_cell.length_c   1.000
_cell.angle_alpha   90.00
_cell.angle_beta   90.00
_cell.angle_gamma   90.00
#
_symmetry.space_group_name_H-M   'P 1'
#
loop_
_entity.id
_entity.type
_entity.pdbx_description
1 polymer ?
#
loop_
_entity_poly.entity_id
_entity_poly.type
_entity_poly.pdbx_seq_one_letter_code
_entity_poly.pdbx_strand_id
1 'polypeptide(L)'
;LGFSATNREKNGLYTIHKTVLGDPHQNCLLIETYLEAPPELLSKLRMYVLCAPHLEIGGWHNNGEVLRLDGHTVLVASKGDTWLVIGATVPFTDCSCGYVGVNDGWTDLADNYRLDWQYDAVLDGNIALTGRLDLSRGSKVTVGLAFGTTKHNALSTLAQSLSIPFEQTREAFIRQWERTSKRFALTAGSGDSKLFERSVNLLLAHEDKTYPGAIIASLSIPWGDEKSDDELGGYHLVWTRDMVKCVTALLAVGDFSTPLRALIYLAVSQREDGGFYQNFWIDGRPHWTGIQLDEVAFPVLLAWRLWKLGALGNFDPYPMVRRACGFVIREGPITAQDRWEEASGYSPSTLAAHIAALICAAEFFSDRGDEGTAEFVREYADFLESHIERWTVTTEGTLVPGFRRHYIRINPGNIGQCMDEDPNCGTLVLSNQRPGDRFEFPANAIVDAGFLELVRYGVRDAHDPLIQDSLRVVDAVLKVDTPFGPCWRRYNHDGYGQRDDGSSHQGWGVGRAWPLLTGERGHYELAAGRDPEPYLRALEKFSSGIGLIPEQIWDAPDLPSQHFLFGRKTGAAVPLLWAHAEYV
;
A
#
# COMPACT_ATOMS: atom_id res chain seq x y z
N LEU A 1 -14.08 9.24 -2.26
CA LEU A 1 -13.75 7.87 -1.79
C LEU A 1 -14.89 7.19 -1.01
N GLY A 2 -16.12 7.73 -1.00
CA GLY A 2 -17.29 6.94 -0.62
C GLY A 2 -17.68 6.03 -1.78
N PHE A 3 -18.31 4.89 -1.49
CA PHE A 3 -18.66 3.91 -2.52
C PHE A 3 -20.06 3.34 -2.31
N SER A 4 -20.63 2.85 -3.39
CA SER A 4 -21.87 2.09 -3.36
C SER A 4 -21.60 0.63 -3.71
N ALA A 5 -22.31 -0.27 -3.04
CA ALA A 5 -22.26 -1.70 -3.28
C ALA A 5 -23.69 -2.22 -3.48
N THR A 6 -23.86 -3.07 -4.48
CA THR A 6 -25.13 -3.73 -4.78
C THR A 6 -24.92 -5.23 -4.68
N ASN A 7 -25.51 -5.85 -3.65
CA ASN A 7 -25.51 -7.28 -3.45
C ASN A 7 -26.83 -7.85 -3.95
N ARG A 8 -26.79 -8.69 -5.00
CA ARG A 8 -27.97 -9.36 -5.54
C ARG A 8 -27.96 -10.83 -5.14
N GLU A 9 -29.08 -11.34 -4.64
CA GLU A 9 -29.26 -12.79 -4.41
C GLU A 9 -29.07 -13.55 -5.74
N LYS A 10 -28.55 -14.78 -5.69
CA LYS A 10 -28.11 -15.53 -6.89
C LYS A 10 -29.20 -15.70 -7.96
N ASN A 11 -30.47 -15.81 -7.55
CA ASN A 11 -31.63 -15.92 -8.43
C ASN A 11 -32.35 -14.58 -8.64
N GLY A 12 -31.82 -13.48 -8.12
CA GLY A 12 -32.36 -12.14 -8.26
C GLY A 12 -33.62 -11.87 -7.42
N LEU A 13 -33.89 -12.67 -6.38
CA LEU A 13 -35.12 -12.55 -5.58
C LEU A 13 -35.19 -11.24 -4.77
N TYR A 14 -34.04 -10.77 -4.30
CA TYR A 14 -33.89 -9.50 -3.61
C TYR A 14 -32.52 -8.89 -3.89
N THR A 15 -32.41 -7.59 -3.66
CA THR A 15 -31.17 -6.83 -3.79
C THR A 15 -30.97 -5.96 -2.56
N ILE A 16 -29.75 -5.94 -2.02
CA ILE A 16 -29.33 -5.04 -0.95
C ILE A 16 -28.42 -3.99 -1.58
N HIS A 17 -28.84 -2.74 -1.52
CA HIS A 17 -28.03 -1.59 -1.93
C HIS A 17 -27.41 -0.95 -0.70
N LYS A 18 -26.13 -0.62 -0.77
CA LYS A 18 -25.37 0.02 0.31
C LYS A 18 -24.67 1.25 -0.25
N THR A 19 -24.68 2.34 0.50
CA THR A 19 -23.79 3.49 0.30
C THR A 19 -22.97 3.67 1.56
N VAL A 20 -21.65 3.60 1.43
CA VAL A 20 -20.69 3.59 2.54
C VAL A 20 -19.83 4.84 2.50
N LEU A 21 -19.77 5.55 3.61
CA LEU A 21 -18.90 6.72 3.80
C LEU A 21 -18.54 6.90 5.28
N GLY A 22 -17.42 7.57 5.54
CA GLY A 22 -17.09 8.06 6.88
C GLY A 22 -17.80 9.38 7.15
N ASP A 23 -18.23 9.59 8.39
CA ASP A 23 -18.65 10.90 8.85
C ASP A 23 -17.46 11.88 8.76
N PRO A 24 -17.60 13.03 8.09
CA PRO A 24 -16.50 13.98 7.90
C PRO A 24 -16.04 14.68 9.19
N HIS A 25 -16.83 14.62 10.27
CA HIS A 25 -16.59 15.33 11.53
C HIS A 25 -16.48 14.40 12.75
N GLN A 26 -16.78 13.12 12.60
CA GLN A 26 -16.85 12.15 13.68
C GLN A 26 -16.13 10.85 13.30
N ASN A 27 -15.65 10.11 14.31
CA ASN A 27 -15.07 8.78 14.11
C ASN A 27 -16.18 7.74 13.92
N CYS A 28 -16.98 7.87 12.86
CA CYS A 28 -18.12 7.01 12.57
C CYS A 28 -18.15 6.60 11.10
N LEU A 29 -18.27 5.30 10.83
CA LEU A 29 -18.59 4.78 9.51
C LEU A 29 -20.12 4.70 9.37
N LEU A 30 -20.66 5.26 8.29
CA LEU A 30 -22.09 5.26 7.99
C LEU A 30 -22.36 4.40 6.76
N ILE A 31 -23.37 3.53 6.89
CA ILE A 31 -23.83 2.63 5.85
C ILE A 31 -25.33 2.85 5.68
N GLU A 32 -25.71 3.62 4.66
CA GLU A 32 -27.10 3.67 4.24
C GLU A 32 -27.41 2.43 3.41
N THR A 33 -28.40 1.65 3.83
CA THR A 33 -28.81 0.44 3.15
C THR A 33 -30.28 0.50 2.74
N TYR A 34 -30.57 -0.09 1.59
CA TYR A 34 -31.90 -0.22 1.03
C TYR A 34 -32.13 -1.66 0.57
N LEU A 35 -33.15 -2.32 1.13
CA LEU A 35 -33.58 -3.65 0.72
C LEU A 35 -34.70 -3.55 -0.33
N GLU A 36 -34.42 -4.08 -1.52
CA GLU A 36 -35.33 -4.13 -2.66
C GLU A 36 -35.79 -5.57 -2.89
N ALA A 37 -37.11 -5.79 -2.87
CA ALA A 37 -37.75 -7.06 -3.16
C ALA A 37 -39.23 -6.83 -3.54
N PRO A 38 -39.90 -7.79 -4.20
CA PRO A 38 -41.35 -7.76 -4.37
C PRO A 38 -42.08 -7.60 -3.02
N PRO A 39 -43.19 -6.83 -2.93
CA PRO A 39 -43.86 -6.54 -1.66
C PRO A 39 -44.22 -7.77 -0.83
N GLU A 40 -44.66 -8.84 -1.48
CA GLU A 40 -45.02 -10.12 -0.87
C GLU A 40 -43.83 -10.88 -0.27
N LEU A 41 -42.62 -10.63 -0.78
CA LEU A 41 -41.37 -11.18 -0.26
C LEU A 41 -40.77 -10.25 0.80
N LEU A 42 -40.81 -8.93 0.58
CA LEU A 42 -40.23 -7.94 1.48
C LEU A 42 -40.76 -8.07 2.91
N SER A 43 -42.06 -8.30 3.08
CA SER A 43 -42.69 -8.54 4.39
C SER A 43 -42.21 -9.79 5.13
N LYS A 44 -41.65 -10.77 4.40
CA LYS A 44 -41.13 -12.04 4.91
C LYS A 44 -39.63 -12.00 5.17
N LEU A 45 -38.91 -11.11 4.50
CA LEU A 45 -37.47 -10.96 4.68
C LEU A 45 -37.14 -10.37 6.05
N ARG A 46 -35.97 -10.76 6.55
CA ARG A 46 -35.39 -10.30 7.80
C ARG A 46 -33.96 -9.87 7.51
N MET A 47 -33.58 -8.70 8.01
CA MET A 47 -32.25 -8.14 7.77
C MET A 47 -31.51 -8.04 9.09
N TYR A 48 -30.30 -8.58 9.11
CA TYR A 48 -29.42 -8.61 10.27
C TYR A 48 -28.13 -7.87 9.95
N VAL A 49 -27.65 -7.07 10.91
CA VAL A 49 -26.29 -6.57 10.96
C VAL A 49 -25.47 -7.61 11.72
N LEU A 50 -24.34 -8.02 11.16
CA LEU A 50 -23.37 -8.90 11.80
C LEU A 50 -22.00 -8.22 11.76
N CYS A 51 -21.35 -8.12 12.92
CA CYS A 51 -20.02 -7.55 13.05
C CYS A 51 -19.13 -8.51 13.88
N ALA A 52 -18.05 -8.98 13.29
CA ALA A 52 -16.96 -9.67 13.99
C ALA A 52 -15.81 -8.67 14.19
N PRO A 53 -15.72 -7.99 15.34
CA PRO A 53 -14.72 -6.94 15.55
C PRO A 53 -13.34 -7.54 15.82
N HIS A 54 -12.33 -7.03 15.12
CA HIS A 54 -10.91 -7.30 15.37
C HIS A 54 -10.25 -6.00 15.89
N LEU A 55 -10.62 -5.57 17.10
CA LEU A 55 -10.08 -4.33 17.68
C LEU A 55 -8.62 -4.51 18.08
N GLU A 56 -7.85 -3.41 18.09
CA GLU A 56 -6.44 -3.41 18.47
C GLU A 56 -5.62 -4.48 17.70
N ILE A 57 -5.86 -4.57 16.39
CA ILE A 57 -5.15 -5.47 15.46
C ILE A 57 -5.26 -6.95 15.90
N GLY A 58 -6.44 -7.41 16.31
CA GLY A 58 -6.65 -8.85 16.53
C GLY A 58 -8.08 -9.24 16.90
N GLY A 59 -8.50 -10.42 16.44
CA GLY A 59 -9.81 -11.02 16.69
C GLY A 59 -9.98 -11.58 18.09
N TRP A 60 -8.92 -12.09 18.73
CA TRP A 60 -9.00 -12.52 20.13
C TRP A 60 -9.03 -11.36 21.14
N HIS A 61 -9.51 -11.68 22.35
CA HIS A 61 -9.61 -10.78 23.51
C HIS A 61 -10.57 -9.59 23.33
N ASN A 62 -11.55 -9.72 22.44
CA ASN A 62 -12.63 -8.76 22.29
C ASN A 62 -13.75 -9.06 23.28
N ASN A 63 -14.38 -8.01 23.80
CA ASN A 63 -15.54 -8.08 24.67
C ASN A 63 -16.74 -7.48 23.93
N GLY A 64 -17.94 -8.02 24.13
CA GLY A 64 -19.18 -7.63 23.46
C GLY A 64 -20.35 -7.51 24.43
N GLU A 65 -21.21 -6.53 24.20
CA GLU A 65 -22.39 -6.24 25.03
C GLU A 65 -23.55 -5.72 24.17
N VAL A 66 -24.76 -6.21 24.42
CA VAL A 66 -26.01 -5.59 23.95
C VAL A 66 -26.43 -4.55 24.98
N LEU A 67 -26.30 -3.27 24.63
CA LEU A 67 -26.70 -2.18 25.50
C LEU A 67 -28.11 -1.69 25.15
N ARG A 68 -29.03 -1.80 26.10
CA ARG A 68 -30.40 -1.28 25.99
C ARG A 68 -30.51 0.05 26.71
N LEU A 69 -30.75 1.10 25.95
CA LEU A 69 -31.05 2.47 26.39
C LEU A 69 -32.56 2.71 26.24
N ASP A 70 -33.10 3.71 26.95
CA ASP A 70 -34.51 4.07 26.82
C ASP A 70 -34.85 4.39 25.35
N GLY A 71 -35.62 3.49 24.72
CA GLY A 71 -36.04 3.61 23.31
C GLY A 71 -35.02 3.18 22.25
N HIS A 72 -33.80 2.78 22.62
CA HIS A 72 -32.73 2.44 21.66
C HIS A 72 -31.90 1.25 22.13
N THR A 73 -31.61 0.29 21.25
CA THR A 73 -30.66 -0.80 21.50
C THR A 73 -29.45 -0.61 20.61
N VAL A 74 -28.25 -0.78 21.15
CA VAL A 74 -26.97 -0.71 20.42
C VAL A 74 -26.11 -1.93 20.75
N LEU A 75 -25.24 -2.30 19.82
CA LEU A 75 -24.25 -3.36 20.02
C LEU A 75 -22.91 -2.71 20.34
N VAL A 76 -22.23 -3.16 21.37
CA VAL A 76 -20.96 -2.59 21.85
C VAL A 76 -19.89 -3.65 21.78
N ALA A 77 -18.70 -3.31 21.29
CA ALA A 77 -17.48 -4.08 21.46
C ALA A 77 -16.34 -3.25 22.05
N SER A 78 -15.44 -3.88 22.79
CA SER A 78 -14.24 -3.23 23.29
C SER A 78 -13.05 -4.16 23.48
N LYS A 79 -11.85 -3.59 23.32
CA LYS A 79 -10.56 -4.21 23.64
C LYS A 79 -9.57 -3.10 23.98
N GLY A 80 -8.89 -3.22 25.11
CA GLY A 80 -8.05 -2.13 25.63
C GLY A 80 -8.83 -0.83 25.76
N ASP A 81 -8.30 0.24 25.19
CA ASP A 81 -8.94 1.57 25.18
C ASP A 81 -9.82 1.78 23.93
N THR A 82 -9.91 0.82 23.00
CA THR A 82 -10.75 0.96 21.80
C THR A 82 -12.16 0.46 22.05
N TRP A 83 -13.15 1.31 21.77
CA TRP A 83 -14.57 1.02 21.82
C TRP A 83 -15.22 1.18 20.45
N LEU A 84 -16.05 0.20 20.08
CA LEU A 84 -16.92 0.21 18.91
C LEU A 84 -18.38 0.17 19.38
N VAL A 85 -19.23 1.04 18.85
CA VAL A 85 -20.68 1.00 19.07
C VAL A 85 -21.40 1.01 17.73
N ILE A 86 -22.32 0.06 17.56
CA ILE A 86 -23.13 -0.11 16.36
C ILE A 86 -24.59 0.21 16.70
N GLY A 87 -25.18 1.10 15.91
CA GLY A 87 -26.60 1.41 15.97
C GLY A 87 -27.17 1.71 14.59
N ALA A 88 -28.47 1.97 14.54
CA ALA A 88 -29.15 2.29 13.31
C ALA A 88 -30.26 3.33 13.53
N THR A 89 -30.73 3.94 12.43
CA THR A 89 -31.88 4.86 12.44
C THR A 89 -33.22 4.16 12.70
N VAL A 90 -33.23 2.82 12.74
CA VAL A 90 -34.35 1.99 13.20
C VAL A 90 -33.89 1.13 14.37
N PRO A 91 -34.79 0.71 15.28
CA PRO A 91 -34.42 -0.15 16.40
C PRO A 91 -33.90 -1.53 15.94
N PHE A 92 -33.06 -2.13 16.77
CA PHE A 92 -32.83 -3.57 16.70
C PHE A 92 -33.93 -4.32 17.47
N THR A 93 -34.54 -5.34 16.86
CA THR A 93 -35.62 -6.13 17.48
C THR A 93 -35.12 -7.37 18.21
N ASP A 94 -34.08 -8.00 17.68
CA ASP A 94 -33.44 -9.20 18.21
C ASP A 94 -31.93 -8.98 18.17
N CYS A 95 -31.22 -9.20 19.27
CA CYS A 95 -29.78 -8.97 19.39
C CYS A 95 -29.10 -10.12 20.10
N SER A 96 -27.84 -10.38 19.76
CA SER A 96 -27.00 -11.37 20.43
C SER A 96 -25.52 -11.05 20.28
N CYS A 97 -24.73 -11.44 21.28
CA CYS A 97 -23.27 -11.45 21.24
C CYS A 97 -22.77 -12.87 21.49
N GLY A 98 -21.99 -13.44 20.55
CA GLY A 98 -21.52 -14.83 20.64
C GLY A 98 -20.06 -14.99 20.22
N TYR A 99 -19.50 -16.19 20.44
CA TYR A 99 -18.18 -16.57 19.97
C TYR A 99 -18.24 -17.07 18.52
N VAL A 100 -17.33 -16.58 17.69
CA VAL A 100 -17.27 -16.91 16.25
C VAL A 100 -17.10 -18.42 16.04
N GLY A 101 -17.93 -18.99 15.18
CA GLY A 101 -17.93 -20.41 14.81
C GLY A 101 -18.52 -21.35 15.85
N VAL A 102 -19.03 -20.82 16.97
CA VAL A 102 -19.62 -21.61 18.05
C VAL A 102 -21.06 -21.20 18.28
N ASN A 103 -21.27 -19.93 18.65
CA ASN A 103 -22.59 -19.42 18.97
C ASN A 103 -22.83 -17.95 18.56
N ASP A 104 -22.09 -17.49 17.54
CA ASP A 104 -22.35 -16.22 16.89
C ASP A 104 -23.61 -16.26 16.00
N GLY A 105 -24.07 -15.07 15.60
CA GLY A 105 -25.31 -14.95 14.83
C GLY A 105 -25.26 -15.52 13.41
N TRP A 106 -24.09 -15.67 12.77
CA TRP A 106 -24.03 -16.37 11.48
C TRP A 106 -24.23 -17.86 11.69
N THR A 107 -23.54 -18.45 12.66
CA THR A 107 -23.68 -19.87 13.03
C THR A 107 -25.14 -20.22 13.38
N ASP A 108 -25.80 -19.36 14.15
CA ASP A 108 -27.22 -19.47 14.51
C ASP A 108 -28.14 -19.39 13.28
N LEU A 109 -28.05 -18.30 12.51
CA LEU A 109 -28.91 -18.07 11.35
C LEU A 109 -28.69 -19.10 10.22
N ALA A 110 -27.49 -19.66 10.09
CA ALA A 110 -27.16 -20.66 9.08
C ALA A 110 -27.84 -22.01 9.35
N ASP A 111 -28.20 -22.32 10.61
CA ASP A 111 -28.88 -23.57 10.98
C ASP A 111 -30.32 -23.58 10.44
N ASN A 112 -31.11 -22.56 10.79
CA ASN A 112 -32.56 -22.57 10.54
C ASN A 112 -33.18 -21.21 10.15
N TYR A 113 -32.36 -20.20 9.87
CA TYR A 113 -32.77 -18.81 9.56
C TYR A 113 -33.52 -18.09 10.69
N ARG A 114 -33.33 -18.51 11.93
CA ARG A 114 -33.80 -17.81 13.13
C ARG A 114 -32.61 -17.46 13.99
N LEU A 115 -32.77 -16.38 14.75
CA LEU A 115 -31.79 -16.00 15.77
C LEU A 115 -32.32 -16.55 17.09
N ASP A 116 -31.95 -17.79 17.41
CA ASP A 116 -32.42 -18.52 18.58
C ASP A 116 -31.71 -18.04 19.87
N TRP A 117 -30.45 -17.60 19.74
CA TRP A 117 -29.68 -17.08 20.87
C TRP A 117 -29.78 -15.56 20.97
N GLN A 118 -29.97 -15.06 22.20
CA GLN A 118 -30.02 -13.62 22.50
C GLN A 118 -29.14 -13.30 23.71
N TYR A 119 -27.85 -13.62 23.60
CA TYR A 119 -26.89 -13.35 24.66
C TYR A 119 -26.60 -11.86 24.75
N ASP A 120 -26.72 -11.29 25.96
CA ASP A 120 -26.49 -9.87 26.18
C ASP A 120 -25.00 -9.51 26.30
N ALA A 121 -24.13 -10.49 26.55
CA ALA A 121 -22.70 -10.24 26.69
C ALA A 121 -21.86 -11.47 26.34
N VAL A 122 -20.64 -11.20 25.87
CA VAL A 122 -19.58 -12.16 25.62
C VAL A 122 -18.26 -11.47 25.99
N LEU A 123 -17.35 -12.17 26.66
CA LEU A 123 -16.13 -11.57 27.17
C LEU A 123 -14.92 -12.33 26.64
N ASP A 124 -13.83 -11.60 26.46
CA ASP A 124 -12.49 -12.14 26.25
C ASP A 124 -12.42 -13.27 25.18
N GLY A 125 -12.82 -12.97 23.95
CA GLY A 125 -12.79 -13.98 22.89
C GLY A 125 -12.70 -13.41 21.47
N ASN A 126 -12.74 -14.33 20.52
CA ASN A 126 -13.11 -14.02 19.14
C ASN A 126 -14.63 -14.03 19.05
N ILE A 127 -15.22 -12.83 18.91
CA ILE A 127 -16.65 -12.60 19.11
C ILE A 127 -17.32 -12.07 17.85
N ALA A 128 -18.64 -12.17 17.80
CA ALA A 128 -19.46 -11.45 16.84
C ALA A 128 -20.75 -10.93 17.48
N LEU A 129 -21.10 -9.71 17.07
CA LEU A 129 -22.30 -8.99 17.48
C LEU A 129 -23.33 -9.07 16.35
N THR A 130 -24.57 -9.43 16.67
CA THR A 130 -25.65 -9.52 15.70
C THR A 130 -26.87 -8.74 16.17
N GLY A 131 -27.50 -7.98 15.26
CA GLY A 131 -28.70 -7.21 15.53
C GLY A 131 -29.65 -7.19 14.34
N ARG A 132 -30.92 -7.55 14.56
CA ARG A 132 -31.97 -7.54 13.53
C ARG A 132 -32.59 -6.16 13.39
N LEU A 133 -32.59 -5.60 12.19
CA LEU A 133 -33.18 -4.29 11.90
C LEU A 133 -34.71 -4.38 11.80
N ASP A 134 -35.43 -3.46 12.44
CA ASP A 134 -36.87 -3.29 12.26
C ASP A 134 -37.18 -2.58 10.93
N LEU A 135 -37.62 -3.35 9.93
CA LEU A 135 -38.01 -2.84 8.61
C LEU A 135 -39.53 -2.58 8.48
N SER A 136 -40.29 -2.60 9.59
CA SER A 136 -41.76 -2.45 9.55
C SER A 136 -42.24 -1.09 9.04
N ARG A 137 -41.40 -0.05 9.16
CA ARG A 137 -41.69 1.33 8.74
C ARG A 137 -41.01 1.74 7.43
N GLY A 138 -40.26 0.85 6.80
CA GLY A 138 -39.52 1.11 5.57
C GLY A 138 -38.31 0.19 5.41
N SER A 139 -37.85 0.03 4.17
CA SER A 139 -36.69 -0.82 3.84
C SER A 139 -35.38 -0.05 3.65
N LYS A 140 -35.39 1.26 3.91
CA LYS A 140 -34.22 2.16 3.87
C LYS A 140 -33.81 2.55 5.30
N VAL A 141 -32.56 2.31 5.65
CA VAL A 141 -32.03 2.52 7.01
C VAL A 141 -30.55 2.92 6.95
N THR A 142 -30.09 3.72 7.91
CA THR A 142 -28.66 4.01 8.08
C THR A 142 -28.14 3.30 9.31
N VAL A 143 -27.08 2.51 9.13
CA VAL A 143 -26.30 1.87 10.20
C VAL A 143 -25.04 2.70 10.45
N GLY A 144 -24.75 3.00 11.72
CA GLY A 144 -23.53 3.68 12.15
C GLY A 144 -22.63 2.75 12.95
N LEU A 145 -21.33 2.79 12.67
CA LEU A 145 -20.28 2.12 13.43
C LEU A 145 -19.35 3.22 13.98
N ALA A 146 -19.54 3.58 15.24
CA ALA A 146 -18.80 4.65 15.90
C ALA A 146 -17.65 4.10 16.75
N PHE A 147 -16.52 4.78 16.67
CA PHE A 147 -15.31 4.46 17.42
C PHE A 147 -15.03 5.52 18.48
N GLY A 148 -14.45 5.10 19.60
CA GLY A 148 -14.01 6.01 20.65
C GLY A 148 -13.04 5.38 21.63
N THR A 149 -12.39 6.22 22.45
CA THR A 149 -11.45 5.77 23.49
C THR A 149 -12.11 5.40 24.82
N THR A 150 -13.43 5.61 24.90
CA THR A 150 -14.28 5.21 26.03
C THR A 150 -15.66 4.83 25.52
N LYS A 151 -16.42 4.06 26.30
CA LYS A 151 -17.83 3.71 25.99
C LYS A 151 -18.67 4.96 25.73
N HIS A 152 -18.53 6.00 26.57
CA HIS A 152 -19.29 7.25 26.43
C HIS A 152 -18.90 8.02 25.16
N ASN A 153 -17.60 8.06 24.81
CA ASN A 153 -17.16 8.68 23.57
C ASN A 153 -17.78 7.98 22.35
N ALA A 154 -17.68 6.66 22.23
CA ALA A 154 -18.24 5.95 21.08
C ALA A 154 -19.78 6.08 21.00
N LEU A 155 -20.49 6.05 22.15
CA LEU A 155 -21.94 6.26 22.21
C LEU A 155 -22.34 7.67 21.74
N SER A 156 -21.66 8.71 22.24
CA SER A 156 -21.96 10.10 21.87
C SER A 156 -21.63 10.37 20.40
N THR A 157 -20.53 9.82 19.89
CA THR A 157 -20.16 9.85 18.46
C THR A 157 -21.24 9.21 17.59
N LEU A 158 -21.72 8.01 17.96
CA LEU A 158 -22.81 7.34 17.23
C LEU A 158 -24.08 8.18 17.19
N ALA A 159 -24.51 8.68 18.36
CA ALA A 159 -25.73 9.47 18.48
C ALA A 159 -25.66 10.76 17.65
N GLN A 160 -24.51 11.45 17.67
CA GLN A 160 -24.29 12.66 16.86
C GLN A 160 -24.36 12.35 15.36
N SER A 161 -23.64 11.33 14.88
CA SER A 161 -23.64 10.96 13.46
C SER A 161 -25.02 10.51 12.96
N LEU A 162 -25.76 9.71 13.73
CA LEU A 162 -27.10 9.25 13.35
C LEU A 162 -28.19 10.33 13.50
N SER A 163 -27.95 11.39 14.28
CA SER A 163 -28.88 12.52 14.40
C SER A 163 -28.97 13.36 13.12
N ILE A 164 -27.95 13.28 12.26
CA ILE A 164 -27.88 14.02 10.99
C ILE A 164 -28.44 13.12 9.87
N PRO A 165 -29.37 13.60 9.04
CA PRO A 165 -29.85 12.83 7.90
C PRO A 165 -28.69 12.42 6.97
N PHE A 166 -28.64 11.15 6.59
CA PHE A 166 -27.53 10.58 5.79
C PHE A 166 -27.20 11.40 4.54
N GLU A 167 -28.22 11.92 3.85
CA GLU A 167 -28.07 12.80 2.69
C GLU A 167 -27.22 14.04 2.99
N GLN A 168 -27.44 14.70 4.13
CA GLN A 168 -26.66 15.87 4.53
C GLN A 168 -25.21 15.50 4.84
N THR A 169 -24.99 14.36 5.51
CA THR A 169 -23.65 13.84 5.77
C THR A 169 -22.93 13.46 4.48
N ARG A 170 -23.63 12.84 3.51
CA ARG A 170 -23.09 12.51 2.20
C ARG A 170 -22.65 13.76 1.44
N GLU A 171 -23.47 14.80 1.42
CA GLU A 171 -23.09 16.06 0.80
C GLU A 171 -21.88 16.71 1.50
N ALA A 172 -21.82 16.67 2.85
CA ALA A 172 -20.69 17.20 3.59
C ALA A 172 -19.39 16.42 3.28
N PHE A 173 -19.48 15.09 3.21
CA PHE A 173 -18.40 14.21 2.81
C PHE A 173 -17.90 14.52 1.39
N ILE A 174 -18.82 14.69 0.42
CA ILE A 174 -18.48 15.07 -0.96
C ILE A 174 -17.80 16.44 -0.98
N ARG A 175 -18.39 17.45 -0.33
CA ARG A 175 -17.82 18.80 -0.23
C ARG A 175 -16.42 18.81 0.37
N GLN A 176 -16.12 17.93 1.32
CA GLN A 176 -14.77 17.82 1.89
C GLN A 176 -13.77 17.31 0.86
N TRP A 177 -14.14 16.30 0.07
CA TRP A 177 -13.29 15.79 -1.03
C TRP A 177 -13.18 16.79 -2.19
N GLU A 178 -14.23 17.55 -2.50
CA GLU A 178 -14.16 18.59 -3.55
C GLU A 178 -13.11 19.68 -3.24
N ARG A 179 -12.74 19.88 -1.96
CA ARG A 179 -11.65 20.80 -1.58
C ARG A 179 -10.27 20.32 -2.06
N THR A 180 -10.13 19.05 -2.44
CA THR A 180 -8.88 18.52 -3.00
C THR A 180 -8.74 18.82 -4.50
N SER A 181 -9.81 19.25 -5.16
CA SER A 181 -9.93 19.40 -6.62
C SER A 181 -8.87 20.27 -7.30
N LYS A 182 -8.25 21.21 -6.57
CA LYS A 182 -7.12 21.99 -7.10
C LYS A 182 -5.97 21.12 -7.61
N ARG A 183 -5.82 19.89 -7.08
CA ARG A 183 -4.79 18.91 -7.48
C ARG A 183 -5.15 18.21 -8.79
N PHE A 184 -6.34 18.44 -9.35
CA PHE A 184 -6.81 17.83 -10.59
C PHE A 184 -6.58 18.73 -11.81
N ALA A 185 -5.92 19.87 -11.62
CA ALA A 185 -5.71 20.86 -12.69
C ALA A 185 -5.00 20.28 -13.92
N LEU A 186 -4.08 19.32 -13.73
CA LEU A 186 -3.34 18.67 -14.83
C LEU A 186 -4.23 17.86 -15.78
N THR A 187 -5.35 17.33 -15.30
CA THR A 187 -6.27 16.49 -16.08
C THR A 187 -7.56 17.22 -16.44
N ALA A 188 -7.66 18.53 -16.16
CA ALA A 188 -8.84 19.32 -16.45
C ALA A 188 -9.14 19.32 -17.96
N GLY A 189 -10.29 18.77 -18.36
CA GLY A 189 -10.70 18.66 -19.76
C GLY A 189 -10.27 17.38 -20.48
N SER A 190 -9.57 16.46 -19.81
CA SER A 190 -9.34 15.10 -20.32
C SER A 190 -10.61 14.24 -20.19
N GLY A 191 -10.84 13.33 -21.15
CA GLY A 191 -12.07 12.53 -21.22
C GLY A 191 -12.19 11.41 -20.16
N ASP A 192 -11.09 11.05 -19.49
CA ASP A 192 -11.06 9.99 -18.47
C ASP A 192 -10.07 10.30 -17.32
N SER A 193 -10.36 11.32 -16.50
CA SER A 193 -9.54 11.71 -15.33
C SER A 193 -9.86 10.93 -14.05
N LYS A 194 -10.83 10.01 -14.08
CA LYS A 194 -11.43 9.48 -12.84
C LYS A 194 -10.46 8.65 -12.01
N LEU A 195 -9.60 7.86 -12.64
CA LEU A 195 -8.59 7.10 -11.91
C LEU A 195 -7.51 8.01 -11.33
N PHE A 196 -7.13 9.07 -12.04
CA PHE A 196 -6.17 10.07 -11.57
C PHE A 196 -6.67 10.79 -10.33
N GLU A 197 -7.87 11.37 -10.39
CA GLU A 197 -8.50 12.06 -9.25
C GLU A 197 -8.63 11.12 -8.04
N ARG A 198 -8.95 9.85 -8.30
CA ARG A 198 -9.06 8.84 -7.26
C ARG A 198 -7.71 8.46 -6.67
N SER A 199 -6.69 8.30 -7.49
CA SER A 199 -5.32 7.99 -7.05
C SER A 199 -4.81 9.09 -6.14
N VAL A 200 -4.92 10.36 -6.55
CA VAL A 200 -4.57 11.52 -5.70
C VAL A 200 -5.35 11.49 -4.37
N ASN A 201 -6.65 11.23 -4.40
CA ASN A 201 -7.46 11.14 -3.18
C ASN A 201 -7.05 9.95 -2.30
N LEU A 202 -6.66 8.81 -2.88
CA LEU A 202 -6.15 7.65 -2.14
C LEU A 202 -4.84 7.98 -1.44
N LEU A 203 -3.90 8.65 -2.12
CA LEU A 203 -2.65 9.11 -1.52
C LEU A 203 -2.92 9.99 -0.28
N LEU A 204 -3.88 10.93 -0.38
CA LEU A 204 -4.29 11.77 0.75
C LEU A 204 -4.99 10.97 1.87
N ALA A 205 -5.74 9.93 1.53
CA ALA A 205 -6.50 9.14 2.50
C ALA A 205 -5.64 8.20 3.36
N HIS A 206 -4.40 7.91 2.94
CA HIS A 206 -3.48 7.04 3.67
C HIS A 206 -2.54 7.81 4.60
N GLU A 207 -2.63 9.13 4.65
CA GLU A 207 -2.00 9.93 5.70
C GLU A 207 -2.74 9.73 7.02
N ASP A 208 -1.99 9.43 8.08
CA ASP A 208 -2.55 9.34 9.42
C ASP A 208 -3.02 10.71 9.93
N LYS A 209 -4.11 10.68 10.71
CA LYS A 209 -4.77 11.90 11.20
C LYS A 209 -4.24 12.35 12.58
N THR A 210 -3.55 11.47 13.31
CA THR A 210 -2.93 11.76 14.62
C THR A 210 -1.47 12.18 14.44
N TYR A 211 -0.78 11.58 13.47
CA TYR A 211 0.59 11.82 13.06
C TYR A 211 0.63 12.32 11.60
N PRO A 212 0.22 13.57 11.34
CA PRO A 212 0.27 14.14 10.00
C PRO A 212 1.68 14.01 9.39
N GLY A 213 1.75 13.53 8.15
CA GLY A 213 2.97 13.17 7.45
C GLY A 213 3.24 11.67 7.39
N ALA A 214 2.76 10.87 8.34
CA ALA A 214 2.89 9.42 8.30
C ALA A 214 1.92 8.84 7.25
N ILE A 215 2.45 8.31 6.14
CA ILE A 215 1.64 7.67 5.10
C ILE A 215 2.02 6.20 5.02
N ILE A 216 1.02 5.33 5.13
CA ILE A 216 1.19 3.88 5.09
C ILE A 216 1.19 3.34 3.66
N ALA A 217 1.84 2.20 3.43
CA ALA A 217 1.97 1.59 2.10
C ALA A 217 0.62 1.10 1.52
N SER A 218 -0.27 0.58 2.37
CA SER A 218 -1.64 0.18 1.98
C SER A 218 -2.57 0.04 3.19
N LEU A 219 -3.84 0.41 3.02
CA LEU A 219 -4.94 0.03 3.92
C LEU A 219 -5.42 -1.41 3.66
N SER A 220 -4.48 -2.38 3.59
CA SER A 220 -4.81 -3.79 3.40
C SER A 220 -3.82 -4.72 4.10
N ILE A 221 -4.24 -5.97 4.27
CA ILE A 221 -3.41 -7.09 4.73
C ILE A 221 -3.33 -8.07 3.56
N PRO A 222 -2.17 -8.18 2.87
CA PRO A 222 -1.98 -9.16 1.80
C PRO A 222 -2.30 -10.56 2.30
N TRP A 223 -3.12 -11.30 1.55
CA TRP A 223 -3.59 -12.65 1.91
C TRP A 223 -4.29 -12.72 3.28
N GLY A 224 -4.92 -11.63 3.71
CA GLY A 224 -5.52 -11.50 5.05
C GLY A 224 -6.67 -12.46 5.35
N ASP A 225 -7.20 -13.17 4.35
CA ASP A 225 -8.20 -14.23 4.50
C ASP A 225 -7.63 -15.53 5.08
N GLU A 226 -6.31 -15.76 4.94
CA GLU A 226 -5.60 -16.93 5.49
C GLU A 226 -4.55 -16.55 6.54
N LYS A 227 -4.37 -15.26 6.86
CA LYS A 227 -3.43 -14.81 7.90
C LYS A 227 -4.05 -14.87 9.30
N SER A 228 -3.21 -15.23 10.27
CA SER A 228 -3.58 -15.19 11.69
C SER A 228 -3.41 -13.78 12.28
N ASP A 229 -4.05 -13.54 13.42
CA ASP A 229 -3.91 -12.29 14.19
C ASP A 229 -2.48 -12.04 14.73
N ASP A 230 -1.58 -13.03 14.68
CA ASP A 230 -0.19 -12.90 15.14
C ASP A 230 0.70 -12.12 14.15
N GLU A 231 0.27 -11.96 12.89
CA GLU A 231 0.97 -11.18 11.86
C GLU A 231 0.44 -9.73 11.81
N LEU A 232 0.82 -8.95 12.83
CA LEU A 232 0.30 -7.61 13.10
C LEU A 232 0.73 -6.53 12.08
N GLY A 233 1.86 -6.73 11.39
CA GLY A 233 2.47 -5.73 10.51
C GLY A 233 2.20 -6.00 9.04
N GLY A 234 0.93 -5.89 8.60
CA GLY A 234 0.57 -5.94 7.18
C GLY A 234 1.16 -4.76 6.40
N TYR A 235 0.43 -4.21 5.42
CA TYR A 235 0.94 -3.05 4.67
C TYR A 235 0.54 -1.70 5.28
N HIS A 236 -0.09 -1.72 6.45
CA HIS A 236 -0.49 -0.52 7.19
C HIS A 236 0.62 -0.01 8.12
N LEU A 237 1.88 -0.09 7.67
CA LEU A 237 3.06 0.53 8.28
C LEU A 237 3.62 1.59 7.33
N VAL A 238 4.48 2.45 7.86
CA VAL A 238 5.19 3.48 7.09
C VAL A 238 6.53 2.90 6.63
N TRP A 239 6.66 2.72 5.31
CA TRP A 239 7.94 2.53 4.63
C TRP A 239 8.43 3.86 4.09
N THR A 240 9.72 4.17 4.27
CA THR A 240 10.26 5.44 3.80
C THR A 240 10.20 5.53 2.28
N ARG A 241 10.47 4.42 1.58
CA ARG A 241 10.38 4.33 0.12
C ARG A 241 8.97 4.63 -0.37
N ASP A 242 7.98 3.86 0.08
CA ASP A 242 6.58 4.01 -0.34
C ASP A 242 6.06 5.42 -0.04
N MET A 243 6.30 5.92 1.18
CA MET A 243 5.87 7.25 1.57
C MET A 243 6.50 8.34 0.71
N VAL A 244 7.81 8.29 0.44
CA VAL A 244 8.47 9.31 -0.39
C VAL A 244 7.98 9.25 -1.84
N LYS A 245 7.72 8.05 -2.40
CA LYS A 245 7.10 7.91 -3.74
C LYS A 245 5.70 8.54 -3.74
N CYS A 246 4.87 8.26 -2.73
CA CYS A 246 3.53 8.82 -2.58
C CYS A 246 3.53 10.35 -2.51
N VAL A 247 4.37 10.94 -1.65
CA VAL A 247 4.39 12.40 -1.52
C VAL A 247 5.10 13.09 -2.68
N THR A 248 5.98 12.39 -3.41
CA THR A 248 6.51 12.91 -4.68
C THR A 248 5.41 13.04 -5.73
N ALA A 249 4.50 12.06 -5.84
CA ALA A 249 3.35 12.16 -6.73
C ALA A 249 2.41 13.30 -6.33
N LEU A 250 2.15 13.47 -5.03
CA LEU A 250 1.39 14.63 -4.52
C LEU A 250 2.07 15.96 -4.84
N LEU A 251 3.41 16.01 -4.76
CA LEU A 251 4.20 17.18 -5.12
C LEU A 251 4.06 17.51 -6.61
N ALA A 252 4.05 16.50 -7.49
CA ALA A 252 3.89 16.65 -8.93
C ALA A 252 2.52 17.28 -9.31
N VAL A 253 1.48 17.03 -8.51
CA VAL A 253 0.14 17.63 -8.70
C VAL A 253 -0.08 18.93 -7.92
N GLY A 254 1.01 19.54 -7.43
CA GLY A 254 0.98 20.86 -6.77
C GLY A 254 0.53 20.84 -5.30
N ASP A 255 0.61 19.70 -4.63
CA ASP A 255 0.49 19.64 -3.17
C ASP A 255 1.84 19.84 -2.49
N PHE A 256 2.05 21.02 -1.91
CA PHE A 256 3.26 21.34 -1.17
C PHE A 256 3.16 21.02 0.32
N SER A 257 1.94 20.93 0.88
CA SER A 257 1.79 20.82 2.33
C SER A 257 1.95 19.38 2.81
N THR A 258 1.42 18.40 2.07
CA THR A 258 1.52 16.98 2.45
C THR A 258 2.97 16.46 2.41
N PRO A 259 3.75 16.73 1.35
CA PRO A 259 5.14 16.30 1.31
C PRO A 259 6.02 16.99 2.36
N LEU A 260 5.74 18.26 2.72
CA LEU A 260 6.42 18.93 3.82
C LEU A 260 6.15 18.25 5.17
N ARG A 261 4.89 17.88 5.45
CA ARG A 261 4.55 17.14 6.68
C ARG A 261 5.26 15.79 6.74
N ALA A 262 5.28 15.05 5.63
CA ALA A 262 5.98 13.77 5.55
C ALA A 262 7.49 13.92 5.77
N LEU A 263 8.11 14.97 5.22
CA LEU A 263 9.53 15.26 5.47
C LEU A 263 9.80 15.57 6.95
N ILE A 264 8.93 16.34 7.60
CA ILE A 264 9.04 16.64 9.04
C ILE A 264 8.91 15.36 9.86
N TYR A 265 7.94 14.51 9.53
CA TYR A 265 7.76 13.20 10.16
C TYR A 265 9.03 12.34 10.05
N LEU A 266 9.63 12.26 8.85
CA LEU A 266 10.89 11.54 8.64
C LEU A 266 12.06 12.16 9.42
N ALA A 267 12.17 13.48 9.45
CA ALA A 267 13.25 14.14 10.17
C ALA A 267 13.23 13.86 11.68
N VAL A 268 12.04 13.68 12.25
CA VAL A 268 11.85 13.28 13.66
C VAL A 268 12.05 11.78 13.86
N SER A 269 11.78 10.96 12.84
CA SER A 269 11.93 9.49 12.88
C SER A 269 13.36 9.02 12.56
N GLN A 270 14.22 9.89 12.02
CA GLN A 270 15.60 9.55 11.69
C GLN A 270 16.39 9.18 12.96
N ARG A 271 17.17 8.11 12.86
CA ARG A 271 18.08 7.68 13.92
C ARG A 271 19.21 8.68 14.14
N GLU A 272 19.81 8.65 15.33
CA GLU A 272 20.92 9.54 15.68
C GLU A 272 22.14 9.38 14.75
N ASP A 273 22.39 8.17 14.24
CA ASP A 273 23.48 7.86 13.31
C ASP A 273 23.23 8.32 11.87
N GLY A 274 22.01 8.79 11.57
CA GLY A 274 21.57 9.28 10.27
C GLY A 274 20.77 8.28 9.43
N GLY A 275 20.63 7.03 9.89
CA GLY A 275 19.87 6.00 9.20
C GLY A 275 18.37 6.05 9.48
N PHE A 276 17.66 5.16 8.80
CA PHE A 276 16.26 4.83 9.04
C PHE A 276 16.14 3.33 9.30
N TYR A 277 15.18 2.92 10.13
CA TYR A 277 14.75 1.52 10.17
C TYR A 277 13.93 1.22 8.91
N GLN A 278 13.84 -0.07 8.57
CA GLN A 278 13.13 -0.56 7.39
C GLN A 278 11.67 -0.09 7.31
N ASN A 279 10.95 -0.12 8.42
CA ASN A 279 9.60 0.43 8.50
C ASN A 279 9.21 0.72 9.95
N PHE A 280 8.15 1.50 10.11
CA PHE A 280 7.70 2.00 11.40
C PHE A 280 6.18 1.97 11.51
N TRP A 281 5.67 1.85 12.72
CA TRP A 281 4.30 2.25 13.04
C TRP A 281 4.12 3.75 12.80
N ILE A 282 2.88 4.20 12.62
CA ILE A 282 2.55 5.62 12.41
C ILE A 282 3.11 6.55 13.50
N ASP A 283 3.33 6.04 14.71
CA ASP A 283 3.92 6.79 15.83
C ASP A 283 5.45 6.88 15.81
N GLY A 284 6.10 6.30 14.79
CA GLY A 284 7.55 6.31 14.59
C GLY A 284 8.29 5.17 15.28
N ARG A 285 7.62 4.28 16.03
CA ARG A 285 8.28 3.09 16.59
C ARG A 285 8.63 2.11 15.46
N PRO A 286 9.87 1.59 15.41
CA PRO A 286 10.25 0.62 14.37
C PRO A 286 9.46 -0.68 14.51
N HIS A 287 9.12 -1.29 13.36
CA HIS A 287 8.60 -2.66 13.32
C HIS A 287 9.68 -3.63 12.84
N TRP A 288 10.15 -3.49 11.60
CA TRP A 288 11.37 -4.16 11.12
C TRP A 288 12.57 -3.22 11.17
N THR A 289 13.74 -3.79 11.46
CA THR A 289 14.98 -3.04 11.71
C THR A 289 16.05 -3.26 10.64
N GLY A 290 15.69 -3.87 9.50
CA GLY A 290 16.55 -3.96 8.33
C GLY A 290 17.03 -2.59 7.86
N ILE A 291 18.14 -2.58 7.11
CA ILE A 291 18.76 -1.35 6.61
C ILE A 291 18.72 -1.35 5.09
N GLN A 292 18.01 -0.37 4.53
CA GLN A 292 17.83 -0.17 3.11
C GLN A 292 18.39 1.21 2.77
N LEU A 293 19.45 1.26 1.95
CA LEU A 293 20.15 2.53 1.71
C LEU A 293 19.34 3.48 0.82
N ASP A 294 18.44 2.97 -0.01
CA ASP A 294 17.47 3.76 -0.76
C ASP A 294 16.50 4.47 0.18
N GLU A 295 16.05 3.82 1.26
CA GLU A 295 15.21 4.45 2.29
C GLU A 295 15.91 5.59 3.04
N VAL A 296 17.25 5.59 3.13
CA VAL A 296 18.01 6.73 3.68
C VAL A 296 18.22 7.83 2.63
N ALA A 297 18.33 7.45 1.35
CA ALA A 297 18.51 8.37 0.24
C ALA A 297 17.23 9.16 -0.10
N PHE A 298 16.06 8.51 -0.08
CA PHE A 298 14.79 9.12 -0.49
C PHE A 298 14.40 10.39 0.29
N PRO A 299 14.56 10.48 1.63
CA PRO A 299 14.31 11.70 2.39
C PRO A 299 15.18 12.89 1.94
N VAL A 300 16.42 12.63 1.51
CA VAL A 300 17.32 13.68 0.97
C VAL A 300 16.79 14.20 -0.36
N LEU A 301 16.35 13.30 -1.25
CA LEU A 301 15.73 13.68 -2.53
C LEU A 301 14.44 14.49 -2.31
N LEU A 302 13.61 14.10 -1.34
CA LEU A 302 12.40 14.83 -0.99
C LEU A 302 12.72 16.24 -0.45
N ALA A 303 13.70 16.34 0.46
CA ALA A 303 14.17 17.63 0.99
C ALA A 303 14.64 18.55 -0.13
N TRP A 304 15.44 18.04 -1.06
CA TRP A 304 15.95 18.82 -2.20
C TRP A 304 14.81 19.29 -3.10
N ARG A 305 13.85 18.43 -3.45
CA ARG A 305 12.69 18.82 -4.28
C ARG A 305 11.87 19.92 -3.62
N LEU A 306 11.58 19.79 -2.32
CA LEU A 306 10.85 20.82 -1.58
C LEU A 306 11.63 22.13 -1.51
N TRP A 307 12.96 22.07 -1.32
CA TRP A 307 13.81 23.25 -1.34
C TRP A 307 13.76 23.97 -2.68
N LYS A 308 13.97 23.25 -3.79
CA LYS A 308 13.95 23.82 -5.15
C LYS A 308 12.60 24.38 -5.54
N LEU A 309 11.50 23.86 -4.99
CA LEU A 309 10.14 24.36 -5.19
C LEU A 309 9.75 25.47 -4.18
N GLY A 310 10.65 25.88 -3.27
CA GLY A 310 10.34 26.88 -2.25
C GLY A 310 9.27 26.42 -1.24
N ALA A 311 9.10 25.12 -1.08
CA ALA A 311 8.02 24.46 -0.35
C ALA A 311 8.41 23.99 1.07
N LEU A 312 9.61 24.33 1.54
CA LEU A 312 10.05 24.00 2.91
C LEU A 312 9.40 24.85 4.00
N GLY A 313 8.84 26.02 3.66
CA GLY A 313 8.37 26.99 4.65
C GLY A 313 9.48 27.39 5.61
N ASN A 314 9.24 27.26 6.92
CA ASN A 314 10.23 27.55 7.97
C ASN A 314 10.99 26.30 8.45
N PHE A 315 10.74 25.13 7.85
CA PHE A 315 11.40 23.90 8.26
C PHE A 315 12.80 23.82 7.65
N ASP A 316 13.80 23.55 8.47
CA ASP A 316 15.17 23.35 8.02
C ASP A 316 15.50 21.85 7.96
N PRO A 317 15.55 21.24 6.76
CA PRO A 317 15.87 19.83 6.63
C PRO A 317 17.38 19.54 6.73
N TYR A 318 18.23 20.56 6.79
CA TYR A 318 19.68 20.41 6.70
C TYR A 318 20.28 19.43 7.73
N PRO A 319 19.86 19.41 9.02
CA PRO A 319 20.37 18.43 9.97
C PRO A 319 20.07 16.99 9.57
N MET A 320 18.88 16.72 9.03
CA MET A 320 18.49 15.39 8.55
C MET A 320 19.30 15.01 7.31
N VAL A 321 19.40 15.93 6.33
CA VAL A 321 20.17 15.73 5.10
C VAL A 321 21.63 15.44 5.40
N ARG A 322 22.28 16.23 6.27
CA ARG A 322 23.68 16.05 6.64
C ARG A 322 23.94 14.69 7.28
N ARG A 323 23.07 14.27 8.21
CA ARG A 323 23.22 12.96 8.87
C ARG A 323 22.96 11.80 7.90
N ALA A 324 21.94 11.90 7.06
CA ALA A 324 21.64 10.90 6.03
C ALA A 324 22.81 10.75 5.06
N CYS A 325 23.36 11.87 4.55
CA CYS A 325 24.55 11.88 3.70
C CYS A 325 25.74 11.17 4.36
N GLY A 326 26.03 11.47 5.63
CA GLY A 326 27.10 10.81 6.36
C GLY A 326 26.85 9.31 6.60
N PHE A 327 25.59 8.91 6.77
CA PHE A 327 25.21 7.50 6.92
C PHE A 327 25.42 6.73 5.62
N VAL A 328 24.90 7.22 4.49
CA VAL A 328 25.00 6.49 3.22
C VAL A 328 26.44 6.35 2.71
N ILE A 329 27.32 7.34 2.97
CA ILE A 329 28.76 7.25 2.66
C ILE A 329 29.47 6.19 3.52
N ARG A 330 29.09 6.09 4.80
CA ARG A 330 29.75 5.18 5.75
C ARG A 330 29.29 3.73 5.61
N GLU A 331 28.00 3.53 5.33
CA GLU A 331 27.40 2.19 5.26
C GLU A 331 27.36 1.64 3.82
N GLY A 332 27.36 2.50 2.80
CA GLY A 332 27.43 2.10 1.39
C GLY A 332 28.85 1.77 0.92
N PRO A 333 29.01 1.31 -0.35
CA PRO A 333 28.00 1.21 -1.41
C PRO A 333 27.10 -0.04 -1.36
N ILE A 334 27.46 -1.03 -0.55
CA ILE A 334 26.68 -2.27 -0.39
C ILE A 334 25.46 -1.98 0.48
N THR A 335 24.27 -2.32 0.01
CA THR A 335 23.07 -2.25 0.84
C THR A 335 22.82 -3.58 1.55
N ALA A 336 22.32 -3.54 2.79
CA ALA A 336 21.95 -4.77 3.51
C ALA A 336 20.69 -5.42 2.92
N GLN A 337 19.81 -4.63 2.31
CA GLN A 337 18.61 -5.06 1.61
C GLN A 337 18.34 -4.14 0.41
N ASP A 338 18.04 -4.72 -0.75
CA ASP A 338 17.50 -4.00 -1.89
C ASP A 338 16.05 -3.55 -1.66
N ARG A 339 15.46 -2.86 -2.66
CA ARG A 339 14.08 -2.35 -2.58
C ARG A 339 13.01 -3.42 -2.36
N TRP A 340 13.35 -4.69 -2.60
CA TRP A 340 12.47 -5.84 -2.34
C TRP A 340 12.69 -6.46 -0.97
N GLU A 341 13.58 -5.88 -0.17
CA GLU A 341 13.78 -6.19 1.24
C GLU A 341 14.39 -7.59 1.49
N GLU A 342 15.04 -8.15 0.47
CA GLU A 342 15.40 -9.58 0.44
C GLU A 342 16.91 -9.82 0.33
N ALA A 343 17.64 -9.00 -0.43
CA ALA A 343 19.01 -9.30 -0.83
C ALA A 343 20.01 -8.19 -0.50
N SER A 344 21.19 -8.57 -0.01
CA SER A 344 22.30 -7.65 0.24
C SER A 344 23.29 -7.63 -0.91
N GLY A 345 23.86 -6.46 -1.22
CA GLY A 345 24.85 -6.32 -2.28
C GLY A 345 24.87 -4.97 -2.98
N TYR A 346 25.51 -4.93 -4.14
CA TYR A 346 25.51 -3.79 -5.06
C TYR A 346 24.29 -3.86 -5.96
N SER A 347 23.28 -3.04 -5.68
CA SER A 347 22.03 -2.98 -6.43
C SER A 347 22.02 -1.74 -7.36
N PRO A 348 21.79 -1.89 -8.67
CA PRO A 348 21.62 -0.74 -9.57
C PRO A 348 20.56 0.25 -9.09
N SER A 349 19.44 -0.26 -8.57
CA SER A 349 18.33 0.57 -8.08
C SER A 349 18.74 1.39 -6.86
N THR A 350 19.37 0.74 -5.88
CA THR A 350 19.82 1.42 -4.65
C THR A 350 20.96 2.41 -4.94
N LEU A 351 21.92 2.03 -5.79
CA LEU A 351 23.02 2.92 -6.20
C LEU A 351 22.49 4.16 -6.94
N ALA A 352 21.47 4.02 -7.79
CA ALA A 352 20.85 5.16 -8.47
C ALA A 352 20.29 6.20 -7.47
N ALA A 353 19.53 5.74 -6.48
CA ALA A 353 18.98 6.61 -5.44
C ALA A 353 20.09 7.22 -4.56
N HIS A 354 21.10 6.42 -4.22
CA HIS A 354 22.24 6.83 -3.39
C HIS A 354 23.04 7.96 -4.07
N ILE A 355 23.43 7.78 -5.33
CA ILE A 355 24.16 8.80 -6.11
C ILE A 355 23.35 10.09 -6.22
N ALA A 356 22.08 9.99 -6.59
CA ALA A 356 21.21 11.16 -6.70
C ALA A 356 21.08 11.90 -5.37
N ALA A 357 20.95 11.18 -4.25
CA ALA A 357 20.84 11.78 -2.92
C ALA A 357 22.13 12.49 -2.51
N LEU A 358 23.31 11.95 -2.83
CA LEU A 358 24.59 12.59 -2.56
C LEU A 358 24.74 13.89 -3.35
N ILE A 359 24.40 13.90 -4.64
CA ILE A 359 24.41 15.13 -5.45
C ILE A 359 23.44 16.18 -4.87
N CYS A 360 22.22 15.76 -4.51
CA CYS A 360 21.27 16.64 -3.83
C CYS A 360 21.78 17.17 -2.48
N ALA A 361 22.47 16.34 -1.69
CA ALA A 361 23.08 16.75 -0.42
C ALA A 361 24.24 17.73 -0.63
N ALA A 362 25.08 17.52 -1.64
CA ALA A 362 26.15 18.44 -2.02
C ALA A 362 25.62 19.86 -2.30
N GLU A 363 24.47 19.98 -2.96
CA GLU A 363 23.84 21.29 -3.15
C GLU A 363 23.40 21.96 -1.85
N PHE A 364 22.90 21.19 -0.87
CA PHE A 364 22.61 21.73 0.46
C PHE A 364 23.88 22.22 1.18
N PHE A 365 25.00 21.51 1.04
CA PHE A 365 26.28 21.94 1.62
C PHE A 365 26.78 23.24 0.97
N SER A 366 26.75 23.34 -0.37
CA SER A 366 27.10 24.57 -1.09
C SER A 366 26.20 25.75 -0.70
N ASP A 367 24.88 25.54 -0.58
CA ASP A 367 23.94 26.59 -0.13
C ASP A 367 24.25 27.11 1.29
N ARG A 368 24.87 26.28 2.13
CA ARG A 368 25.35 26.64 3.46
C ARG A 368 26.77 27.21 3.48
N GLY A 369 27.40 27.36 2.33
CA GLY A 369 28.78 27.84 2.19
C GLY A 369 29.85 26.80 2.58
N ASP A 370 29.50 25.52 2.70
CA ASP A 370 30.43 24.42 2.96
C ASP A 370 30.84 23.72 1.66
N GLU A 371 31.56 24.45 0.81
CA GLU A 371 32.00 23.93 -0.49
C GLU A 371 32.98 22.76 -0.38
N GLY A 372 33.78 22.70 0.70
CA GLY A 372 34.71 21.59 0.91
C GLY A 372 33.99 20.26 1.13
N THR A 373 32.94 20.25 1.97
CA THR A 373 32.09 19.07 2.13
C THR A 373 31.31 18.79 0.85
N ALA A 374 30.80 19.82 0.17
CA ALA A 374 30.07 19.64 -1.07
C ALA A 374 30.92 18.97 -2.17
N GLU A 375 32.17 19.40 -2.34
CA GLU A 375 33.12 18.81 -3.28
C GLU A 375 33.43 17.35 -2.92
N PHE A 376 33.76 17.06 -1.65
CA PHE A 376 33.97 15.69 -1.20
C PHE A 376 32.78 14.76 -1.48
N VAL A 377 31.55 15.24 -1.22
CA VAL A 377 30.33 14.46 -1.46
C VAL A 377 30.11 14.23 -2.96
N ARG A 378 30.41 15.21 -3.83
CA ARG A 378 30.36 15.03 -5.29
C ARG A 378 31.41 14.03 -5.76
N GLU A 379 32.65 14.12 -5.29
CA GLU A 379 33.71 13.17 -5.62
C GLU A 379 33.35 11.74 -5.19
N TYR A 380 32.73 11.56 -4.03
CA TYR A 380 32.24 10.26 -3.60
C TYR A 380 31.09 9.76 -4.48
N ALA A 381 30.17 10.65 -4.89
CA ALA A 381 29.10 10.29 -5.84
C ALA A 381 29.68 9.87 -7.21
N ASP A 382 30.70 10.56 -7.71
CA ASP A 382 31.42 10.21 -8.95
C ASP A 382 32.18 8.88 -8.81
N PHE A 383 32.73 8.60 -7.62
CA PHE A 383 33.30 7.29 -7.32
C PHE A 383 32.24 6.18 -7.44
N LEU A 384 31.06 6.35 -6.85
CA LEU A 384 29.98 5.38 -6.99
C LEU A 384 29.53 5.23 -8.44
N GLU A 385 29.32 6.35 -9.13
CA GLU A 385 28.85 6.43 -10.51
C GLU A 385 29.79 5.68 -11.48
N SER A 386 31.10 5.87 -11.32
CA SER A 386 32.13 5.26 -12.17
C SER A 386 32.31 3.75 -11.95
N HIS A 387 31.74 3.21 -10.87
CA HIS A 387 31.82 1.78 -10.53
C HIS A 387 30.52 1.00 -10.80
N ILE A 388 29.43 1.67 -11.18
CA ILE A 388 28.11 1.03 -11.39
C ILE A 388 28.23 -0.18 -12.31
N GLU A 389 28.80 -0.03 -13.51
CA GLU A 389 28.91 -1.11 -14.48
C GLU A 389 29.81 -2.23 -13.95
N ARG A 390 30.94 -1.88 -13.33
CA ARG A 390 31.87 -2.87 -12.76
C ARG A 390 31.17 -3.74 -11.73
N TRP A 391 30.35 -3.15 -10.86
CA TRP A 391 29.69 -3.88 -9.78
C TRP A 391 28.41 -4.60 -10.19
N THR A 392 27.72 -4.12 -11.23
CA THR A 392 26.32 -4.53 -11.45
C THR A 392 25.99 -5.02 -12.87
N VAL A 393 26.97 -5.06 -13.77
CA VAL A 393 26.77 -5.52 -15.16
C VAL A 393 27.53 -6.82 -15.37
N THR A 394 26.79 -7.91 -15.62
CA THR A 394 27.42 -9.15 -16.06
C THR A 394 28.00 -8.97 -17.45
N THR A 395 29.10 -9.66 -17.75
CA THR A 395 29.64 -9.80 -19.13
C THR A 395 29.49 -11.23 -19.66
N GLU A 396 29.03 -12.14 -18.81
CA GLU A 396 28.89 -13.57 -19.08
C GLU A 396 27.43 -14.04 -19.06
N GLY A 397 26.48 -13.11 -19.13
CA GLY A 397 25.05 -13.39 -19.10
C GLY A 397 24.61 -14.42 -20.14
N THR A 398 23.70 -15.31 -19.73
CA THR A 398 23.26 -16.47 -20.54
C THR A 398 21.75 -16.49 -20.81
N LEU A 399 20.99 -15.57 -20.20
CA LEU A 399 19.52 -15.57 -20.26
C LEU A 399 18.96 -15.34 -21.68
N VAL A 400 19.60 -14.48 -22.47
CA VAL A 400 19.19 -14.21 -23.86
C VAL A 400 20.40 -14.25 -24.80
N PRO A 401 20.39 -15.11 -25.85
CA PRO A 401 21.46 -15.17 -26.83
C PRO A 401 21.75 -13.81 -27.48
N GLY A 402 23.02 -13.43 -27.55
CA GLY A 402 23.47 -12.15 -28.11
C GLY A 402 23.51 -10.98 -27.11
N PHE A 403 22.90 -11.12 -25.92
CA PHE A 403 22.86 -10.07 -24.88
C PHE A 403 23.62 -10.50 -23.62
N ARG A 404 24.90 -10.84 -23.78
CA ARG A 404 25.75 -11.31 -22.66
C ARG A 404 26.05 -10.21 -21.64
N ARG A 405 26.03 -8.95 -22.09
CA ARG A 405 26.28 -7.78 -21.24
C ARG A 405 24.96 -7.10 -20.87
N HIS A 406 24.59 -7.14 -19.59
CA HIS A 406 23.36 -6.51 -19.07
C HIS A 406 23.44 -6.31 -17.55
N TYR A 407 22.60 -5.43 -17.03
CA TYR A 407 22.42 -5.24 -15.58
C TYR A 407 21.81 -6.49 -14.93
N ILE A 408 22.38 -6.91 -13.81
CA ILE A 408 21.83 -7.97 -12.95
C ILE A 408 20.97 -7.32 -11.84
N ARG A 409 20.14 -8.11 -11.13
CA ARG A 409 19.34 -7.58 -10.00
C ARG A 409 20.24 -6.94 -8.95
N ILE A 410 21.24 -7.70 -8.50
CA ILE A 410 22.13 -7.32 -7.41
C ILE A 410 23.36 -8.21 -7.46
N ASN A 411 24.55 -7.63 -7.27
CA ASN A 411 25.76 -8.41 -7.04
C ASN A 411 25.91 -8.67 -5.53
N PRO A 412 25.80 -9.93 -5.06
CA PRO A 412 25.81 -10.26 -3.64
C PRO A 412 27.05 -9.73 -2.93
N GLY A 413 26.85 -9.09 -1.78
CA GLY A 413 27.93 -8.56 -0.94
C GLY A 413 27.52 -8.58 0.53
N ASN A 414 28.49 -8.43 1.43
CA ASN A 414 28.24 -8.34 2.86
C ASN A 414 29.02 -7.19 3.49
N ILE A 415 28.35 -6.43 4.35
CA ILE A 415 28.93 -5.33 5.13
C ILE A 415 29.97 -5.92 6.09
N GLY A 416 31.26 -5.67 5.82
CA GLY A 416 32.37 -6.09 6.69
C GLY A 416 33.23 -7.23 6.14
N GLN A 417 32.98 -7.73 4.93
CA GLN A 417 33.86 -8.67 4.23
C GLN A 417 34.26 -8.11 2.86
N CYS A 418 35.56 -8.13 2.55
CA CYS A 418 36.05 -7.83 1.21
C CYS A 418 35.69 -9.02 0.31
N MET A 419 34.60 -8.90 -0.44
CA MET A 419 34.12 -9.90 -1.38
C MET A 419 34.58 -9.57 -2.81
N ASP A 420 34.52 -10.57 -3.69
CA ASP A 420 34.75 -10.36 -5.12
C ASP A 420 33.69 -9.41 -5.68
N GLU A 421 34.16 -8.31 -6.27
CA GLU A 421 33.31 -7.29 -6.89
C GLU A 421 32.84 -7.70 -8.29
N ASP A 422 33.28 -8.84 -8.81
CA ASP A 422 32.88 -9.35 -10.13
C ASP A 422 31.42 -9.85 -10.13
N PRO A 423 30.51 -9.20 -10.89
CA PRO A 423 29.11 -9.62 -11.00
C PRO A 423 28.92 -10.98 -11.69
N ASN A 424 29.97 -11.60 -12.23
CA ASN A 424 29.90 -12.90 -12.91
C ASN A 424 30.03 -14.11 -11.97
N CYS A 425 30.55 -13.92 -10.74
CA CYS A 425 30.96 -15.03 -9.87
C CYS A 425 30.09 -15.21 -8.60
N GLY A 426 29.19 -14.27 -8.30
CA GLY A 426 28.35 -14.30 -7.10
C GLY A 426 27.23 -15.35 -7.12
N THR A 427 26.83 -15.83 -5.93
CA THR A 427 25.62 -16.66 -5.73
C THR A 427 24.61 -15.89 -4.89
N LEU A 428 23.40 -15.75 -5.41
CA LEU A 428 22.26 -15.11 -4.75
C LEU A 428 21.33 -16.17 -4.15
N VAL A 429 21.00 -16.00 -2.88
CA VAL A 429 19.97 -16.77 -2.17
C VAL A 429 18.65 -16.03 -2.32
N LEU A 430 17.67 -16.66 -2.97
CA LEU A 430 16.33 -16.09 -3.15
C LEU A 430 15.42 -16.49 -2.00
N SER A 431 14.67 -15.53 -1.48
CA SER A 431 13.63 -15.74 -0.48
C SER A 431 12.37 -16.36 -1.09
N ASN A 432 11.43 -16.78 -0.23
CA ASN A 432 10.08 -17.17 -0.61
C ASN A 432 9.97 -18.39 -1.55
N GLN A 433 11.01 -19.23 -1.57
CA GLN A 433 11.04 -20.42 -2.41
C GLN A 433 10.24 -21.57 -1.78
N ARG A 434 9.61 -22.37 -2.64
CA ARG A 434 8.90 -23.57 -2.19
C ARG A 434 9.86 -24.49 -1.42
N PRO A 435 9.43 -25.10 -0.31
CA PRO A 435 10.27 -26.07 0.41
C PRO A 435 10.77 -27.20 -0.51
N GLY A 436 12.09 -27.37 -0.59
CA GLY A 436 12.75 -28.38 -1.42
C GLY A 436 13.11 -27.91 -2.83
N ASP A 437 12.61 -26.76 -3.29
CA ASP A 437 13.02 -26.18 -4.55
C ASP A 437 14.39 -25.49 -4.42
N ARG A 438 15.01 -25.23 -5.58
CA ARG A 438 16.27 -24.51 -5.66
C ARG A 438 16.07 -23.06 -5.20
N PHE A 439 16.91 -22.62 -4.27
CA PHE A 439 16.92 -21.23 -3.77
C PHE A 439 18.24 -20.49 -4.01
N GLU A 440 19.29 -21.18 -4.43
CA GLU A 440 20.60 -20.59 -4.77
C GLU A 440 20.79 -20.47 -6.28
N PHE A 441 21.02 -19.25 -6.77
CA PHE A 441 21.19 -18.97 -8.20
C PHE A 441 22.47 -18.15 -8.44
N PRO A 442 23.17 -18.34 -9.57
CA PRO A 442 24.20 -17.41 -10.00
C PRO A 442 23.62 -16.00 -10.08
N ALA A 443 24.31 -15.00 -9.51
CA ALA A 443 23.85 -13.62 -9.50
C ALA A 443 23.67 -13.07 -10.92
N ASN A 444 24.56 -13.45 -11.84
CA ASN A 444 24.49 -13.12 -13.27
C ASN A 444 23.33 -13.79 -14.04
N ALA A 445 22.56 -14.65 -13.39
CA ALA A 445 21.36 -15.26 -13.94
C ALA A 445 20.07 -14.66 -13.37
N ILE A 446 20.16 -13.69 -12.46
CA ILE A 446 19.00 -13.00 -11.87
C ILE A 446 18.95 -11.55 -12.36
N VAL A 447 17.85 -11.18 -13.00
CA VAL A 447 17.62 -9.84 -13.55
C VAL A 447 16.43 -9.16 -12.88
N ASP A 448 16.46 -7.84 -12.82
CA ASP A 448 15.41 -6.96 -12.28
C ASP A 448 15.36 -5.69 -13.14
N ALA A 449 14.18 -5.07 -13.27
CA ALA A 449 14.04 -3.81 -14.01
C ALA A 449 14.58 -2.58 -13.25
N GLY A 450 15.08 -2.73 -12.02
CA GLY A 450 15.47 -1.66 -11.11
C GLY A 450 16.66 -0.82 -11.59
N PHE A 451 17.42 -1.30 -12.59
CA PHE A 451 18.40 -0.46 -13.28
C PHE A 451 17.74 0.73 -14.01
N LEU A 452 16.44 0.69 -14.29
CA LEU A 452 15.70 1.83 -14.85
C LEU A 452 15.71 3.04 -13.92
N GLU A 453 15.92 2.86 -12.61
CA GLU A 453 16.08 3.98 -11.69
C GLU A 453 17.35 4.79 -12.00
N LEU A 454 18.37 4.21 -12.64
CA LEU A 454 19.54 4.96 -13.14
C LEU A 454 19.13 6.02 -14.16
N VAL A 455 18.19 5.69 -15.04
CA VAL A 455 17.64 6.65 -16.01
C VAL A 455 16.70 7.62 -15.31
N ARG A 456 15.81 7.11 -14.45
CA ARG A 456 14.82 7.92 -13.73
C ARG A 456 15.46 9.04 -12.89
N TYR A 457 16.62 8.78 -12.30
CA TYR A 457 17.36 9.74 -11.50
C TYR A 457 18.47 10.48 -12.25
N GLY A 458 18.56 10.30 -13.58
CA GLY A 458 19.50 11.04 -14.43
C GLY A 458 20.96 10.62 -14.30
N VAL A 459 21.22 9.41 -13.78
CA VAL A 459 22.56 8.81 -13.67
C VAL A 459 23.02 8.21 -15.00
N ARG A 460 22.08 7.72 -15.82
CA ARG A 460 22.35 7.19 -17.17
C ARG A 460 21.37 7.76 -18.19
N ASP A 461 21.80 7.84 -19.45
CA ASP A 461 20.94 8.23 -20.57
C ASP A 461 19.98 7.09 -20.95
N ALA A 462 18.75 7.43 -21.33
CA ALA A 462 17.73 6.45 -21.72
C ALA A 462 18.08 5.67 -23.01
N HIS A 463 18.97 6.21 -23.84
CA HIS A 463 19.47 5.62 -25.08
C HIS A 463 20.83 4.94 -24.92
N ASP A 464 21.37 4.85 -23.70
CA ASP A 464 22.60 4.09 -23.45
C ASP A 464 22.42 2.63 -23.98
N PRO A 465 23.35 2.13 -24.83
CA PRO A 465 23.25 0.78 -25.38
C PRO A 465 23.11 -0.31 -24.33
N LEU A 466 23.74 -0.16 -23.16
CA LEU A 466 23.64 -1.11 -22.06
C LEU A 466 22.27 -1.10 -21.40
N ILE A 467 21.63 0.07 -21.26
CA ILE A 467 20.24 0.19 -20.81
C ILE A 467 19.34 -0.56 -21.79
N GLN A 468 19.49 -0.31 -23.09
CA GLN A 468 18.69 -0.96 -24.14
C GLN A 468 18.88 -2.49 -24.20
N ASP A 469 20.13 -2.96 -24.09
CA ASP A 469 20.43 -4.40 -24.06
C ASP A 469 19.85 -5.06 -22.81
N SER A 470 19.92 -4.39 -21.65
CA SER A 470 19.32 -4.88 -20.40
C SER A 470 17.81 -4.94 -20.47
N LEU A 471 17.15 -4.00 -21.15
CA LEU A 471 15.71 -4.05 -21.38
C LEU A 471 15.30 -5.23 -22.25
N ARG A 472 16.08 -5.58 -23.26
CA ARG A 472 15.82 -6.79 -24.08
C ARG A 472 15.88 -8.06 -23.24
N VAL A 473 16.81 -8.13 -22.29
CA VAL A 473 16.91 -9.26 -21.35
C VAL A 473 15.73 -9.29 -20.38
N VAL A 474 15.43 -8.17 -19.72
CA VAL A 474 14.29 -8.07 -18.80
C VAL A 474 12.97 -8.34 -19.50
N ASP A 475 12.77 -7.85 -20.72
CA ASP A 475 11.54 -8.08 -21.47
C ASP A 475 11.38 -9.54 -21.90
N ALA A 476 12.47 -10.22 -22.23
CA ALA A 476 12.43 -11.64 -22.58
C ALA A 476 12.15 -12.54 -21.36
N VAL A 477 12.55 -12.12 -20.16
CA VAL A 477 12.56 -12.96 -18.95
C VAL A 477 11.39 -12.65 -18.01
N LEU A 478 11.02 -11.38 -17.84
CA LEU A 478 10.11 -10.91 -16.79
C LEU A 478 8.78 -10.37 -17.30
N LYS A 479 8.70 -10.02 -18.59
CA LYS A 479 7.50 -9.41 -19.17
C LYS A 479 6.36 -10.43 -19.27
N VAL A 480 5.17 -9.96 -18.91
CA VAL A 480 3.90 -10.65 -19.09
C VAL A 480 3.03 -9.79 -19.99
N ASP A 481 2.70 -10.27 -21.19
CA ASP A 481 1.73 -9.62 -22.06
C ASP A 481 0.31 -10.06 -21.66
N THR A 482 -0.47 -9.11 -21.14
CA THR A 482 -1.86 -9.35 -20.72
C THR A 482 -2.85 -8.75 -21.73
N PRO A 483 -4.15 -9.12 -21.71
CA PRO A 483 -5.18 -8.46 -22.50
C PRO A 483 -5.34 -6.96 -22.20
N PHE A 484 -4.79 -6.49 -21.09
CA PHE A 484 -4.89 -5.11 -20.62
C PHE A 484 -3.68 -4.25 -21.00
N GLY A 485 -2.55 -4.90 -21.31
CA GLY A 485 -1.26 -4.26 -21.58
C GLY A 485 -0.11 -5.08 -21.00
N PRO A 486 1.14 -4.65 -21.22
CA PRO A 486 2.30 -5.33 -20.67
C PRO A 486 2.42 -5.08 -19.17
N CYS A 487 2.95 -6.06 -18.44
CA CYS A 487 3.30 -5.98 -17.03
C CYS A 487 4.61 -6.75 -16.80
N TRP A 488 5.27 -6.59 -15.66
CA TRP A 488 6.54 -7.26 -15.37
C TRP A 488 6.52 -7.91 -13.99
N ARG A 489 7.21 -9.03 -13.84
CA ARG A 489 7.60 -9.57 -12.53
C ARG A 489 8.77 -8.78 -11.95
N ARG A 490 8.97 -8.84 -10.63
CA ARG A 490 10.08 -8.15 -9.95
C ARG A 490 11.43 -8.64 -10.47
N TYR A 491 11.66 -9.94 -10.38
CA TYR A 491 12.84 -10.65 -10.86
C TYR A 491 12.51 -12.11 -11.17
N ASN A 492 13.39 -12.83 -11.86
CA ASN A 492 13.13 -14.24 -12.21
C ASN A 492 13.32 -15.15 -11.01
N HIS A 493 12.45 -16.15 -10.88
CA HIS A 493 12.34 -17.04 -9.71
C HIS A 493 11.86 -16.33 -8.43
N ASP A 494 11.25 -15.15 -8.54
CA ASP A 494 10.53 -14.54 -7.43
C ASP A 494 9.45 -15.48 -6.86
N GLY A 495 9.45 -15.64 -5.53
CA GLY A 495 8.52 -16.49 -4.80
C GLY A 495 7.46 -15.73 -4.00
N TYR A 496 7.49 -14.39 -3.98
CA TYR A 496 6.54 -13.58 -3.22
C TYR A 496 5.24 -13.37 -3.99
N GLY A 497 4.36 -14.36 -3.95
CA GLY A 497 3.05 -14.24 -4.56
C GLY A 497 2.16 -15.44 -4.31
N GLN A 498 0.93 -15.34 -4.82
CA GLN A 498 -0.06 -16.42 -4.76
C GLN A 498 0.51 -17.73 -5.34
N ARG A 499 0.19 -18.87 -4.74
CA ARG A 499 0.61 -20.19 -5.25
C ARG A 499 -0.16 -20.56 -6.52
N ASP A 500 0.36 -21.53 -7.27
CA ASP A 500 -0.22 -21.93 -8.57
C ASP A 500 -1.61 -22.55 -8.48
N ASP A 501 -1.99 -23.10 -7.33
CA ASP A 501 -3.35 -23.59 -7.05
C ASP A 501 -4.32 -22.48 -6.58
N GLY A 502 -3.84 -21.24 -6.51
CA GLY A 502 -4.57 -20.10 -5.99
C GLY A 502 -4.56 -19.99 -4.47
N SER A 503 -3.92 -20.88 -3.72
CA SER A 503 -3.79 -20.72 -2.26
C SER A 503 -2.85 -19.56 -1.89
N SER A 504 -3.06 -18.99 -0.71
CA SER A 504 -2.33 -17.81 -0.27
C SER A 504 -0.84 -18.07 -0.06
N HIS A 505 -0.06 -16.99 -0.17
CA HIS A 505 1.34 -17.02 0.17
C HIS A 505 1.50 -17.25 1.67
N GLN A 506 2.20 -18.33 2.06
CA GLN A 506 2.60 -18.58 3.45
C GLN A 506 4.08 -18.96 3.46
N GLY A 507 4.94 -17.93 3.42
CA GLY A 507 6.40 -18.06 3.37
C GLY A 507 6.96 -18.55 2.02
N TRP A 508 6.11 -18.95 1.07
CA TRP A 508 6.50 -19.28 -0.30
C TRP A 508 5.32 -19.19 -1.28
N GLY A 509 5.64 -19.00 -2.55
CA GLY A 509 4.69 -19.04 -3.66
C GLY A 509 5.36 -18.75 -4.99
N VAL A 510 4.68 -18.02 -5.87
CA VAL A 510 5.21 -17.58 -7.16
C VAL A 510 4.93 -16.08 -7.30
N GLY A 511 5.99 -15.30 -7.40
CA GLY A 511 5.92 -13.86 -7.64
C GLY A 511 5.20 -13.56 -8.95
N ARG A 512 4.10 -12.81 -8.85
CA ARG A 512 3.26 -12.47 -10.00
C ARG A 512 3.67 -11.12 -10.59
N ALA A 513 3.01 -10.68 -11.65
CA ALA A 513 3.36 -9.42 -12.30
C ALA A 513 2.86 -8.20 -11.49
N TRP A 514 3.65 -7.13 -11.43
CA TRP A 514 3.40 -5.94 -10.61
C TRP A 514 3.02 -4.73 -11.48
N PRO A 515 1.80 -4.18 -11.37
CA PRO A 515 1.39 -3.00 -12.13
C PRO A 515 2.35 -1.83 -11.97
N LEU A 516 2.93 -1.59 -10.78
CA LEU A 516 3.87 -0.47 -10.58
C LEU A 516 5.05 -0.50 -11.58
N LEU A 517 5.54 -1.69 -11.95
CA LEU A 517 6.66 -1.84 -12.90
C LEU A 517 6.26 -1.45 -14.33
N THR A 518 4.96 -1.48 -14.64
CA THR A 518 4.41 -0.91 -15.88
C THR A 518 4.54 0.61 -15.88
N GLY A 519 4.30 1.26 -14.73
CA GLY A 519 4.52 2.69 -14.55
C GLY A 519 6.00 3.07 -14.63
N GLU A 520 6.88 2.33 -13.95
CA GLU A 520 8.34 2.54 -14.04
C GLU A 520 8.83 2.41 -15.49
N ARG A 521 8.33 1.41 -16.25
CA ARG A 521 8.59 1.32 -17.68
C ARG A 521 8.05 2.53 -18.44
N GLY A 522 6.83 2.99 -18.15
CA GLY A 522 6.27 4.20 -18.75
C GLY A 522 7.15 5.44 -18.57
N HIS A 523 7.71 5.63 -17.38
CA HIS A 523 8.69 6.71 -17.12
C HIS A 523 9.95 6.58 -17.97
N TYR A 524 10.49 5.37 -18.10
CA TYR A 524 11.64 5.14 -18.98
C TYR A 524 11.32 5.45 -20.45
N GLU A 525 10.17 5.00 -20.94
CA GLU A 525 9.76 5.23 -22.33
C GLU A 525 9.58 6.72 -22.62
N LEU A 526 9.01 7.46 -21.68
CA LEU A 526 8.94 8.92 -21.73
C LEU A 526 10.34 9.56 -21.77
N ALA A 527 11.26 9.14 -20.89
CA ALA A 527 12.64 9.62 -20.86
C ALA A 527 13.40 9.31 -22.16
N ALA A 528 13.05 8.20 -22.82
CA ALA A 528 13.58 7.81 -24.12
C ALA A 528 12.86 8.48 -25.31
N GLY A 529 12.01 9.48 -25.07
CA GLY A 529 11.29 10.22 -26.11
C GLY A 529 10.22 9.42 -26.85
N ARG A 530 9.72 8.34 -26.25
CA ARG A 530 8.65 7.48 -26.79
C ARG A 530 7.33 7.74 -26.06
N ASP A 531 6.24 7.23 -26.63
CA ASP A 531 4.88 7.42 -26.10
C ASP A 531 4.64 6.55 -24.85
N PRO A 532 4.38 7.15 -23.67
CA PRO A 532 4.08 6.41 -22.45
C PRO A 532 2.59 6.00 -22.33
N GLU A 533 1.71 6.49 -23.21
CA GLU A 533 0.25 6.28 -23.10
C GLU A 533 -0.16 4.80 -23.01
N PRO A 534 0.46 3.84 -23.73
CA PRO A 534 0.13 2.42 -23.59
C PRO A 534 0.29 1.88 -22.17
N TYR A 535 1.26 2.40 -21.41
CA TYR A 535 1.56 1.98 -20.03
C TYR A 535 0.55 2.58 -19.04
N LEU A 536 0.17 3.84 -19.24
CA LEU A 536 -0.90 4.49 -18.47
C LEU A 536 -2.24 3.76 -18.66
N ARG A 537 -2.60 3.44 -19.91
CA ARG A 537 -3.82 2.67 -20.22
C ARG A 537 -3.78 1.24 -19.65
N ALA A 538 -2.59 0.65 -19.55
CA ALA A 538 -2.43 -0.66 -18.91
C ALA A 538 -2.71 -0.57 -17.40
N LEU A 539 -2.12 0.40 -16.70
CA LEU A 539 -2.40 0.68 -15.28
C LEU A 539 -3.89 0.91 -15.03
N GLU A 540 -4.56 1.70 -15.88
CA GLU A 540 -5.99 1.95 -15.80
C GLU A 540 -6.82 0.65 -15.87
N LYS A 541 -6.45 -0.26 -16.77
CA LYS A 541 -7.13 -1.53 -16.95
C LYS A 541 -6.76 -2.59 -15.91
N PHE A 542 -5.60 -2.50 -15.28
CA PHE A 542 -5.21 -3.33 -14.13
C PHE A 542 -5.96 -2.95 -12.85
N SER A 543 -6.42 -1.70 -12.75
CA SER A 543 -7.24 -1.27 -11.63
C SER A 543 -8.52 -2.11 -11.48
N SER A 544 -8.94 -2.31 -10.24
CA SER A 544 -10.08 -3.19 -9.90
C SER A 544 -11.13 -2.45 -9.07
N GLY A 545 -12.38 -2.94 -9.12
CA GLY A 545 -13.48 -2.42 -8.31
C GLY A 545 -13.70 -0.92 -8.54
N ILE A 546 -13.54 -0.13 -7.47
CA ILE A 546 -13.62 1.33 -7.54
C ILE A 546 -12.31 1.96 -8.06
N GLY A 547 -11.56 1.32 -8.96
CA GLY A 547 -10.28 1.82 -9.47
C GLY A 547 -9.16 1.80 -8.45
N LEU A 548 -8.94 0.64 -7.83
CA LEU A 548 -7.83 0.34 -6.94
C LEU A 548 -6.77 -0.44 -7.72
N ILE A 549 -5.56 0.11 -7.86
CA ILE A 549 -4.43 -0.56 -8.53
C ILE A 549 -3.82 -1.56 -7.52
N PRO A 550 -3.76 -2.86 -7.86
CA PRO A 550 -3.22 -3.86 -6.95
C PRO A 550 -1.69 -3.85 -6.96
N GLU A 551 -1.09 -4.44 -5.92
CA GLU A 551 0.34 -4.78 -5.92
C GLU A 551 0.67 -5.77 -7.04
N GLN A 552 -0.13 -6.83 -7.16
CA GLN A 552 0.10 -7.92 -8.09
C GLN A 552 -1.15 -8.25 -8.90
N ILE A 553 -0.92 -8.66 -10.16
CA ILE A 553 -1.93 -9.25 -11.03
C ILE A 553 -1.59 -10.71 -11.33
N TRP A 554 -2.62 -11.55 -11.45
CA TRP A 554 -2.52 -12.96 -11.79
C TRP A 554 -1.98 -13.13 -13.21
N ASP A 555 -0.90 -13.89 -13.35
CA ASP A 555 -0.20 -14.11 -14.61
C ASP A 555 -0.10 -15.61 -14.99
N ALA A 556 -0.97 -16.42 -14.41
CA ALA A 556 -1.13 -17.86 -14.70
C ALA A 556 -2.50 -18.14 -15.36
N PRO A 557 -2.76 -19.37 -15.82
CA PRO A 557 -4.09 -19.74 -16.34
C PRO A 557 -5.22 -19.41 -15.37
N ASP A 558 -6.40 -19.08 -15.90
CA ASP A 558 -7.56 -18.70 -15.09
C ASP A 558 -7.92 -19.78 -14.06
N LEU A 559 -8.25 -19.34 -12.84
CA LEU A 559 -8.80 -20.17 -11.76
C LEU A 559 -10.13 -19.56 -11.27
N PRO A 560 -11.24 -19.73 -12.02
CA PRO A 560 -12.50 -19.07 -11.71
C PRO A 560 -13.09 -19.45 -10.35
N SER A 561 -12.85 -20.68 -9.88
CA SER A 561 -13.30 -21.15 -8.56
C SER A 561 -12.62 -20.42 -7.39
N GLN A 562 -11.43 -19.85 -7.63
CA GLN A 562 -10.67 -19.03 -6.69
C GLN A 562 -10.75 -17.53 -7.03
N HIS A 563 -11.60 -17.15 -7.98
CA HIS A 563 -11.76 -15.78 -8.45
C HIS A 563 -10.49 -15.12 -9.05
N PHE A 564 -9.51 -15.92 -9.50
CA PHE A 564 -8.35 -15.42 -10.22
C PHE A 564 -8.53 -15.53 -11.73
N LEU A 565 -8.32 -14.41 -12.41
CA LEU A 565 -8.40 -14.29 -13.87
C LEU A 565 -7.12 -13.61 -14.36
N PHE A 566 -6.60 -14.07 -15.50
CA PHE A 566 -5.37 -13.57 -16.09
C PHE A 566 -5.44 -12.04 -16.31
N GLY A 567 -4.45 -11.33 -15.77
CA GLY A 567 -4.37 -9.87 -15.78
C GLY A 567 -5.25 -9.14 -14.75
N ARG A 568 -5.87 -9.87 -13.80
CA ARG A 568 -6.65 -9.28 -12.69
C ARG A 568 -5.92 -9.45 -11.35
N LYS A 569 -6.33 -8.70 -10.32
CA LYS A 569 -5.69 -8.71 -8.99
C LYS A 569 -5.51 -10.12 -8.41
N THR A 570 -4.46 -10.31 -7.63
CA THR A 570 -4.26 -11.50 -6.76
C THR A 570 -4.83 -11.26 -5.35
N GLY A 571 -4.49 -12.13 -4.38
CA GLY A 571 -4.71 -11.90 -2.95
C GLY A 571 -3.72 -10.95 -2.27
N ALA A 572 -2.73 -10.42 -3.00
CA ALA A 572 -1.78 -9.44 -2.49
C ALA A 572 -2.44 -8.07 -2.18
N ALA A 573 -1.64 -7.07 -1.75
CA ALA A 573 -2.15 -5.77 -1.32
C ALA A 573 -3.03 -5.09 -2.39
N VAL A 574 -4.23 -4.63 -2.02
CA VAL A 574 -5.11 -3.81 -2.87
C VAL A 574 -5.84 -2.77 -2.01
N PRO A 575 -5.64 -1.46 -2.26
CA PRO A 575 -4.72 -0.86 -3.24
C PRO A 575 -3.26 -0.94 -2.80
N LEU A 576 -2.29 -0.87 -3.73
CA LEU A 576 -0.91 -0.51 -3.39
C LEU A 576 -0.70 0.99 -3.64
N LEU A 577 -0.30 1.76 -2.62
CA LEU A 577 -0.15 3.19 -2.80
C LEU A 577 1.04 3.60 -3.66
N TRP A 578 2.14 2.86 -3.61
CA TRP A 578 3.23 3.09 -4.55
C TRP A 578 2.76 2.94 -6.00
N ALA A 579 1.93 1.95 -6.34
CA ALA A 579 1.40 1.82 -7.70
C ALA A 579 0.47 3.00 -8.09
N HIS A 580 -0.32 3.52 -7.16
CA HIS A 580 -1.11 4.74 -7.40
C HIS A 580 -0.23 6.00 -7.53
N ALA A 581 0.87 6.08 -6.80
CA ALA A 581 1.84 7.16 -6.89
C ALA A 581 2.62 7.12 -8.20
N GLU A 582 2.91 5.94 -8.74
CA GLU A 582 3.59 5.77 -10.03
C GLU A 582 2.66 6.09 -11.22
N TYR A 583 1.34 5.93 -11.05
CA TYR A 583 0.34 6.31 -12.05
C TYR A 583 0.12 7.84 -12.13
N VAL A 584 0.21 8.53 -10.99
CA VAL A 584 0.02 9.99 -10.85
C VAL A 584 1.29 10.73 -11.27
#